data_AF-A0A0D2JHV1-F1
#
_entry.id   AF-A0A0D2JHV1-F1
#
_cell.length_a   1.000
_cell.length_b   1.000
_cell.length_c   1.000
_cell.angle_alpha   90.00
_cell.angle_beta   90.00
_cell.angle_gamma   90.00
#
_symmetry.space_group_name_H-M   'P 1'
#
loop_
_entity.id
_entity.type
_entity.pdbx_description
1 polymer ?
#
loop_
_entity_poly.entity_id
_entity_poly.type
_entity_poly.pdbx_seq_one_letter_code
_entity_poly.pdbx_strand_id
1 'polypeptide(L)'
;MDDLGGQPLVWFDIASHEKALTPKTPVETFYNDIDDKKVLDELVGSLKSQGYGALWSKSTYAAWRAVESTYVMCERDEAILVQAQQGMVANVNKLIEGEGWEGEDAGGYGECKP
;
A
#
# COMPACT_ATOMS: atom_id res chain seq x y z
N MET A 1 6.74 2.72 -7.01
CA MET A 1 6.10 2.32 -8.29
C MET A 1 6.75 1.13 -8.99
N ASP A 2 8.05 0.85 -8.82
CA ASP A 2 8.72 -0.27 -9.54
C ASP A 2 8.04 -1.63 -9.32
N ASP A 3 7.72 -1.96 -8.06
CA ASP A 3 7.04 -3.21 -7.70
C ASP A 3 5.59 -3.28 -8.20
N LEU A 4 5.06 -2.17 -8.74
CA LEU A 4 3.74 -2.05 -9.33
C LEU A 4 3.80 -1.90 -10.86
N GLY A 5 4.92 -2.32 -11.48
CA GLY A 5 5.11 -2.29 -12.94
C GLY A 5 5.62 -0.95 -13.47
N GLY A 6 5.96 0.01 -12.61
CA GLY A 6 6.60 1.27 -13.01
C GLY A 6 5.75 2.14 -13.94
N GLN A 7 4.43 2.00 -13.89
CA GLN A 7 3.47 2.82 -14.63
C GLN A 7 2.43 3.42 -13.67
N PRO A 8 1.79 4.56 -14.02
CA PRO A 8 0.65 5.06 -13.27
C PRO A 8 -0.46 4.01 -13.16
N LEU A 9 -1.07 3.90 -11.97
CA LEU A 9 -2.18 2.98 -11.77
C LEU A 9 -3.43 3.50 -12.50
N VAL A 10 -4.33 2.58 -12.88
CA VAL A 10 -5.50 2.91 -13.70
C VAL A 10 -6.43 3.93 -13.06
N TRP A 11 -6.49 3.95 -11.72
CA TRP A 11 -7.31 4.88 -10.94
C TRP A 11 -6.66 6.27 -10.78
N PHE A 12 -5.43 6.48 -11.23
CA PHE A 12 -4.76 7.78 -11.09
C PHE A 12 -5.35 8.83 -12.05
N ASP A 13 -5.81 9.96 -11.52
CA ASP A 13 -6.11 11.19 -12.27
C ASP A 13 -4.99 12.21 -12.04
N ILE A 14 -4.15 12.39 -13.04
CA ILE A 14 -2.94 13.22 -12.92
C ILE A 14 -3.23 14.59 -13.52
N ALA A 15 -3.08 15.64 -12.71
CA ALA A 15 -3.27 17.01 -13.15
C ALA A 15 -2.25 17.41 -14.22
N SER A 16 -2.57 18.46 -14.98
CA SER A 16 -1.65 19.04 -15.96
C SER A 16 -0.30 19.38 -15.31
N HIS A 17 0.79 19.07 -16.04
CA HIS A 17 2.18 19.17 -15.56
C HIS A 17 2.59 18.20 -14.45
N GLU A 18 1.83 17.13 -14.19
CA GLU A 18 2.24 16.01 -13.32
C GLU A 18 2.64 16.43 -11.89
N LYS A 19 2.04 17.51 -11.38
CA LYS A 19 2.36 18.00 -10.03
C LYS A 19 1.48 17.39 -8.96
N ALA A 20 0.25 17.03 -9.32
CA ALA A 20 -0.77 16.58 -8.40
C ALA A 20 -1.52 15.37 -8.97
N LEU A 21 -1.93 14.49 -8.06
CA LEU A 21 -2.70 13.28 -8.30
C LEU A 21 -3.99 13.34 -7.48
N THR A 22 -5.11 13.00 -8.11
CA THR A 22 -6.39 12.70 -7.45
C THR A 22 -6.87 11.31 -7.92
N PRO A 23 -7.75 10.64 -7.17
CA PRO A 23 -8.35 9.38 -7.63
C PRO A 23 -9.45 9.64 -8.67
N LYS A 24 -9.44 8.89 -9.78
CA LYS A 24 -10.53 8.88 -10.78
C LYS A 24 -11.82 8.27 -10.25
N THR A 25 -11.68 7.22 -9.44
CA THR A 25 -12.77 6.34 -8.98
C THR A 25 -12.67 6.14 -7.46
N PRO A 26 -12.80 7.21 -6.65
CA PRO A 26 -12.49 7.15 -5.22
C PRO A 26 -13.37 6.16 -4.44
N VAL A 27 -14.64 6.02 -4.81
CA VAL A 27 -15.57 5.11 -4.13
C VAL A 27 -15.16 3.67 -4.42
N GLU A 28 -15.01 3.32 -5.68
CA GLU A 28 -14.68 1.95 -6.11
C GLU A 28 -13.26 1.54 -5.70
N THR A 29 -12.33 2.51 -5.63
CA THR A 29 -10.92 2.21 -5.35
C THR A 29 -10.63 2.13 -3.85
N PHE A 30 -11.20 3.04 -3.04
CA PHE A 30 -10.82 3.18 -1.62
C PHE A 30 -11.92 2.82 -0.64
N TYR A 31 -13.18 2.82 -1.07
CA TYR A 31 -14.35 2.71 -0.17
C TYR A 31 -15.39 1.72 -0.71
N ASN A 32 -14.95 0.68 -1.43
CA ASN A 32 -15.84 -0.26 -2.12
C ASN A 32 -16.68 -1.15 -1.20
N ASP A 33 -16.39 -1.14 0.10
CA ASP A 33 -17.04 -1.92 1.14
C ASP A 33 -17.89 -1.07 2.10
N ILE A 34 -18.06 0.22 1.80
CA ILE A 34 -18.91 1.14 2.59
C ILE A 34 -20.26 1.34 1.87
N ASP A 35 -21.34 0.86 2.49
CA ASP A 35 -22.70 1.02 1.94
C ASP A 35 -23.41 2.31 2.36
N ASP A 36 -22.97 2.94 3.47
CA ASP A 36 -23.60 4.16 3.98
C ASP A 36 -23.23 5.36 3.09
N LYS A 37 -24.21 5.84 2.33
CA LYS A 37 -24.04 6.96 1.41
C LYS A 37 -23.57 8.24 2.09
N LYS A 38 -24.05 8.55 3.29
CA LYS A 38 -23.67 9.79 3.98
C LYS A 38 -22.21 9.73 4.40
N VAL A 39 -21.77 8.58 4.90
CA VAL A 39 -20.36 8.34 5.26
C VAL A 39 -19.48 8.40 4.01
N LEU A 40 -19.88 7.76 2.91
CA LEU A 40 -19.18 7.83 1.64
C LEU A 40 -18.99 9.27 1.15
N ASP A 41 -20.08 10.06 1.12
CA ASP A 41 -20.04 11.44 0.62
C ASP A 41 -19.09 12.31 1.47
N GLU A 42 -19.04 12.09 2.79
CA GLU A 42 -18.10 12.76 3.70
C GLU A 42 -16.64 12.34 3.43
N LEU A 43 -16.39 11.03 3.35
CA LEU A 43 -15.05 10.49 3.12
C LEU A 43 -14.48 10.94 1.76
N VAL A 44 -15.26 10.84 0.70
CA VAL A 44 -14.86 11.31 -0.65
C VAL A 44 -14.63 12.82 -0.66
N GLY A 45 -15.51 13.61 -0.02
CA GLY A 45 -15.35 15.06 0.09
C GLY A 45 -14.10 15.50 0.88
N SER A 46 -13.60 14.63 1.77
CA SER A 46 -12.41 14.90 2.58
C SER A 46 -11.09 14.70 1.81
N LEU A 47 -11.10 13.94 0.71
CA LEU A 47 -9.91 13.61 -0.08
C LEU A 47 -9.20 14.88 -0.58
N LYS A 48 -7.86 14.84 -0.57
CA LYS A 48 -6.98 15.89 -1.06
C LYS A 48 -6.10 15.37 -2.17
N SER A 49 -5.59 16.28 -2.99
CA SER A 49 -4.61 15.91 -3.99
C SER A 49 -3.28 15.53 -3.35
N GLN A 50 -2.62 14.53 -3.91
CA GLN A 50 -1.31 14.06 -3.50
C GLN A 50 -0.25 14.53 -4.50
N GLY A 51 0.97 14.81 -4.03
CA GLY A 51 2.09 15.12 -4.94
C GLY A 51 2.49 13.91 -5.78
N TYR A 52 2.37 14.00 -7.10
CA TYR A 52 2.60 12.86 -7.99
C TYR A 52 4.06 12.35 -7.96
N GLY A 53 5.04 13.26 -7.95
CA GLY A 53 6.46 12.89 -7.91
C GLY A 53 6.87 12.06 -6.68
N ALA A 54 6.17 12.23 -5.55
CA ALA A 54 6.48 11.48 -4.32
C ALA A 54 6.31 9.96 -4.48
N LEU A 55 5.40 9.51 -5.35
CA LEU A 55 5.16 8.09 -5.62
C LEU A 55 6.33 7.41 -6.34
N TRP A 56 7.12 8.21 -7.07
CA TRP A 56 8.24 7.75 -7.91
C TRP A 56 9.60 7.89 -7.23
N SER A 57 9.69 8.68 -6.16
CA SER A 57 10.89 8.86 -5.37
C SER A 57 11.38 7.54 -4.78
N LYS A 58 12.70 7.30 -4.86
CA LYS A 58 13.34 6.14 -4.23
C LYS A 58 13.62 6.44 -2.76
N SER A 59 13.14 5.58 -1.87
CA SER A 59 13.59 5.61 -0.49
C SER A 59 15.02 5.09 -0.41
N THR A 60 15.91 5.85 0.23
CA THR A 60 17.30 5.45 0.51
C THR A 60 17.46 4.83 1.89
N TYR A 61 16.38 4.79 2.69
CA TYR A 61 16.39 4.29 4.05
C TYR A 61 15.28 3.25 4.26
N ALA A 62 15.66 2.08 4.77
CA ALA A 62 14.76 0.97 5.06
C ALA A 62 14.26 1.05 6.52
N ALA A 63 13.29 1.92 6.78
CA ALA A 63 12.79 2.18 8.14
C ALA A 63 12.25 0.93 8.87
N TRP A 64 11.70 -0.04 8.13
CA TRP A 64 11.17 -1.30 8.66
C TRP A 64 12.23 -2.18 9.35
N ARG A 65 13.53 -1.91 9.15
CA ARG A 65 14.62 -2.59 9.88
C ARG A 65 14.85 -2.06 11.29
N ALA A 66 14.46 -0.81 11.54
CA ALA A 66 14.67 -0.14 12.81
C ALA A 66 13.40 -0.09 13.67
N VAL A 67 12.24 -0.32 13.06
CA VAL A 67 10.94 -0.28 13.72
C VAL A 67 10.20 -1.57 13.42
N GLU A 68 9.82 -2.30 14.47
CA GLU A 68 8.98 -3.48 14.35
C GLU A 68 7.72 -3.13 13.55
N SER A 69 7.53 -3.86 12.45
CA SER A 69 6.50 -3.55 11.47
C SER A 69 5.68 -4.79 11.21
N THR A 70 4.36 -4.63 11.14
CA THR A 70 3.43 -5.69 10.74
C THR A 70 2.76 -5.27 9.44
N TYR A 71 2.72 -6.19 8.46
CA TYR A 71 1.99 -5.98 7.22
C TYR A 71 0.59 -6.59 7.33
N VAL A 72 -0.45 -5.80 7.08
CA VAL A 72 -1.84 -6.26 7.03
C VAL A 72 -2.27 -6.36 5.58
N MET A 73 -2.70 -7.55 5.19
CA MET A 73 -3.19 -7.82 3.84
C MET A 73 -4.67 -7.47 3.72
N CYS A 74 -5.03 -6.70 2.70
CA CYS A 74 -6.42 -6.30 2.46
C CYS A 74 -6.96 -7.01 1.21
N GLU A 75 -7.94 -7.91 1.39
CA GLU A 75 -8.47 -8.76 0.32
C GLU A 75 -9.38 -8.03 -0.68
N ARG A 76 -9.97 -6.90 -0.27
CA ARG A 76 -10.87 -6.05 -1.09
C ARG A 76 -10.25 -4.69 -1.45
N ASP A 77 -8.93 -4.58 -1.36
CA ASP A 77 -8.22 -3.37 -1.78
C ASP A 77 -8.16 -3.32 -3.32
N GLU A 78 -8.81 -2.32 -3.89
CA GLU A 78 -8.83 -2.05 -5.34
C GLU A 78 -7.79 -1.01 -5.76
N ALA A 79 -7.10 -0.37 -4.80
CA ALA A 79 -5.97 0.50 -5.06
C ALA A 79 -4.72 -0.32 -5.39
N ILE A 80 -4.48 -1.38 -4.63
CA ILE A 80 -3.39 -2.36 -4.81
C ILE A 80 -3.97 -3.76 -4.60
N LEU A 81 -4.16 -4.50 -5.69
CA LEU A 81 -4.72 -5.86 -5.62
C LEU A 81 -3.89 -6.78 -4.72
N VAL A 82 -4.58 -7.71 -4.04
CA VAL A 82 -3.99 -8.63 -3.04
C VAL A 82 -2.76 -9.39 -3.54
N GLN A 83 -2.72 -9.76 -4.82
CA GLN A 83 -1.58 -10.47 -5.42
C GLN A 83 -0.34 -9.56 -5.50
N ALA A 84 -0.53 -8.28 -5.78
CA ALA A 84 0.57 -7.31 -5.79
C ALA A 84 1.08 -7.06 -4.36
N GLN A 85 0.17 -6.95 -3.39
CA GLN A 85 0.52 -6.86 -1.96
C GLN A 85 1.34 -8.09 -1.50
N GLN A 86 0.92 -9.31 -1.89
CA GLN A 86 1.68 -10.54 -1.61
C GLN A 86 3.07 -10.51 -2.23
N GLY A 87 3.20 -9.98 -3.45
CA GLY A 87 4.49 -9.75 -4.10
C GLY A 87 5.40 -8.82 -3.30
N MET A 88 4.86 -7.73 -2.75
CA MET A 88 5.63 -6.79 -1.91
C MET A 88 6.19 -7.48 -0.68
N VAL A 89 5.37 -8.26 0.04
CA VAL A 89 5.80 -9.01 1.23
C VAL A 89 6.83 -10.08 0.88
N ALA A 90 6.59 -10.84 -0.20
CA ALA A 90 7.52 -11.88 -0.64
C ALA A 90 8.90 -11.32 -1.01
N ASN A 91 8.96 -10.12 -1.61
CA ASN A 91 10.22 -9.46 -1.92
C ASN A 91 11.00 -9.07 -0.67
N VAL A 92 10.31 -8.59 0.37
CA VAL A 92 10.95 -8.29 1.67
C VAL A 92 11.47 -9.55 2.35
N ASN A 93 10.67 -10.63 2.37
CA ASN A 93 11.10 -11.91 2.97
C ASN A 93 12.37 -12.46 2.30
N LYS A 94 12.45 -12.41 0.97
CA LYS A 94 13.66 -12.81 0.23
C LYS A 94 14.89 -11.99 0.61
N LEU A 95 14.73 -10.69 0.89
CA LEU A 95 15.82 -9.84 1.35
C LEU A 95 16.28 -10.24 2.75
N ILE A 96 15.33 -10.49 3.67
CA ILE A 96 15.64 -10.93 5.04
C ILE A 96 16.39 -12.27 5.02
N GLU A 97 15.89 -13.24 4.27
CA GLU A 97 16.49 -14.57 4.12
C GLU A 97 17.87 -14.51 3.43
N GLY A 98 18.01 -13.70 2.39
CA GLY A 98 19.25 -13.58 1.61
C GLY A 98 20.37 -12.82 2.33
N GLU A 99 20.04 -11.97 3.30
CA GLU A 99 21.02 -11.22 4.08
C GLU A 99 21.47 -11.92 5.36
N GLY A 100 20.94 -13.13 5.67
CA GLY A 100 21.27 -13.84 6.90
C GLY A 100 20.88 -13.05 8.15
N TRP A 101 19.78 -12.30 8.09
CA TRP A 101 19.27 -11.55 9.22
C TRP A 101 18.63 -12.53 10.23
N GLU A 102 19.42 -12.98 11.19
CA GLU A 102 18.91 -13.61 12.42
C GLU A 102 18.33 -12.49 13.29
N GLY A 103 17.04 -12.19 13.08
CA GLY A 103 16.32 -11.32 14.01
C GLY A 103 16.33 -11.97 15.40
N GLU A 104 16.73 -11.21 16.42
CA GLU A 104 16.60 -11.64 17.82
C GLU A 104 15.16 -12.09 18.08
N ASP A 105 15.00 -13.39 18.31
CA ASP A 105 13.88 -14.10 18.93
C ASP A 105 12.57 -13.30 19.08
N ALA A 106 11.93 -12.96 17.96
CA ALA A 106 10.51 -12.60 17.96
C ALA A 106 9.73 -13.90 18.17
N GLY A 107 9.42 -14.16 19.45
CA GLY A 107 8.74 -15.35 19.94
C GLY A 107 7.61 -15.82 19.04
N GLY A 108 7.61 -17.14 18.85
CA GLY A 108 6.72 -17.96 18.03
C GLY A 108 5.37 -17.37 17.65
N TYR A 109 5.04 -17.55 16.37
CA TYR A 109 3.67 -17.57 15.89
C TYR A 109 2.83 -18.50 16.78
N GLY A 110 2.09 -17.90 17.71
CA GLY A 110 1.01 -18.58 18.40
C GLY A 110 -0.07 -18.90 17.39
N GLU A 111 -0.17 -20.17 17.01
CA GLU A 111 -1.38 -20.68 16.37
C GLU A 111 -2.58 -20.30 17.24
N CYS A 112 -3.53 -19.52 16.70
CA CYS A 112 -4.89 -19.54 17.23
C CYS A 112 -5.47 -20.93 16.94
N LYS A 113 -5.26 -21.87 17.86
CA LYS A 113 -6.11 -23.06 17.95
C LYS A 113 -7.50 -22.65 18.44
N PRO A 114 -8.56 -23.32 17.94
CA PRO A 114 -9.95 -22.95 18.20
C PRO A 114 -10.31 -22.94 19.68
#